data_AF-A0A7G8BG33-F1
#
_entry.id   AF-A0A7G8BG33-F1
#
_cell.length_a   1.000
_cell.length_b   1.000
_cell.length_c   1.000
_cell.angle_alpha   90.00
_cell.angle_beta   90.00
_cell.angle_gamma   90.00
#
_symmetry.space_group_name_H-M   'P 1'
#
loop_
_entity.id
_entity.type
_entity.pdbx_description
1 polymer ?
#
loop_
_entity_poly.entity_id
_entity_poly.type
_entity_poly.pdbx_seq_one_letter_code
_entity_poly.pdbx_strand_id
1 'polypeptide(L)'
;MKTVDRICGWLLFLGGIGHGLGCLKAYGHSPELLLWSECATLAGWLLAGLNLLRVGRPADRALAWVSFAGCLAWVVVAVAFGRLIENMLDFRALINLILALVLAAFSLRAALGKAGQHKLPHPAQSGGVAA
;
A
#
# COMPACT_ATOMS: atom_id res chain seq x y z
N MET A 1 -4.21 -15.34 1.74
CA MET A 1 -3.62 -14.21 0.97
C MET A 1 -3.23 -12.99 1.81
N LYS A 2 -3.69 -12.81 3.05
CA LYS A 2 -3.28 -11.68 3.91
C LYS A 2 -1.75 -11.61 4.13
N THR A 3 -1.06 -12.75 4.13
CA THR A 3 0.40 -12.84 4.27
C THR A 3 1.13 -12.17 3.11
N VAL A 4 0.76 -12.47 1.86
CA VAL A 4 1.41 -11.88 0.67
C VAL A 4 1.21 -10.37 0.65
N ASP A 5 -0.01 -9.91 0.93
CA ASP A 5 -0.36 -8.49 1.03
C ASP A 5 0.50 -7.76 2.08
N ARG A 6 0.65 -8.37 3.26
CA ARG A 6 1.50 -7.85 4.33
C ARG A 6 2.99 -7.85 3.96
N ILE A 7 3.47 -8.90 3.30
CA ILE A 7 4.86 -8.99 2.82
C ILE A 7 5.12 -7.86 1.81
N CYS A 8 4.24 -7.65 0.84
CA CYS A 8 4.39 -6.57 -0.14
C CYS A 8 4.39 -5.18 0.53
N GLY A 9 3.54 -4.96 1.54
CA GLY A 9 3.56 -3.73 2.33
C GLY A 9 4.89 -3.50 3.04
N TRP A 10 5.45 -4.54 3.67
CA TRP A 10 6.77 -4.44 4.31
C TRP A 10 7.91 -4.27 3.32
N LEU A 11 7.88 -4.95 2.17
CA LEU A 11 8.87 -4.77 1.13
C LEU A 11 8.87 -3.35 0.57
N LEU A 12 7.69 -2.73 0.40
CA LEU A 12 7.59 -1.33 -0.01
C LEU A 12 8.18 -0.40 1.06
N PHE A 13 7.91 -0.67 2.33
CA PHE A 13 8.49 0.08 3.44
C PHE A 13 10.03 0.01 3.47
N LEU A 14 10.59 -1.21 3.36
CA LEU A 14 12.04 -1.43 3.28
C LEU A 14 12.65 -0.79 2.03
N GLY A 15 11.95 -0.83 0.90
CA GLY A 15 12.31 -0.11 -0.31
C GLY A 15 12.43 1.40 -0.09
N GLY A 16 11.53 1.99 0.71
CA GLY A 16 11.61 3.39 1.14
C GLY A 16 12.87 3.70 1.95
N ILE A 17 13.29 2.80 2.86
CA ILE A 17 14.56 2.96 3.58
C ILE A 17 15.74 2.96 2.60
N GLY A 18 15.77 1.99 1.68
CA GLY A 18 16.81 1.90 0.66
C GLY A 18 16.85 3.14 -0.24
N HIS A 19 15.67 3.68 -0.60
CA HIS A 19 15.55 4.92 -1.36
C HIS A 19 16.14 6.11 -0.60
N GLY A 20 15.73 6.36 0.65
CA GLY A 20 16.26 7.48 1.44
C GLY A 20 17.77 7.40 1.65
N LEU A 21 18.31 6.22 1.97
CA LEU A 21 19.77 6.02 2.05
C LEU A 21 20.47 6.29 0.71
N GLY A 22 19.84 5.89 -0.39
CA GLY A 22 20.32 6.18 -1.75
C GLY A 22 20.32 7.68 -2.06
N CYS A 23 19.27 8.40 -1.66
CA CYS A 23 19.13 9.85 -1.83
C CYS A 23 20.16 10.61 -1.03
N LEU A 24 20.38 10.25 0.24
CA LEU A 24 21.45 10.83 1.05
C LEU A 24 22.83 10.67 0.41
N LYS A 25 23.12 9.48 -0.15
CA LYS A 25 24.38 9.23 -0.85
C LYS A 25 24.50 10.02 -2.17
N ALA A 26 23.42 10.11 -2.95
CA ALA A 26 23.44 10.74 -4.27
C ALA A 26 23.35 12.27 -4.23
N TYR A 27 22.56 12.81 -3.31
CA TYR A 27 22.16 14.22 -3.25
C TYR A 27 22.57 14.92 -1.96
N GLY A 28 23.38 14.30 -1.09
CA GLY A 28 23.81 14.87 0.19
C GLY A 28 24.49 16.25 0.10
N HIS A 29 25.04 16.60 -1.06
CA HIS A 29 25.66 17.91 -1.34
C HIS A 29 24.74 18.88 -2.10
N SER A 30 23.49 18.48 -2.37
CA SER A 30 22.48 19.23 -3.11
C SER A 30 21.18 19.27 -2.31
N PRO A 31 21.07 20.15 -1.29
CA PRO A 31 20.02 20.08 -0.27
C PRO A 31 18.59 20.17 -0.82
N GLU A 32 18.39 20.96 -1.88
CA GLU A 32 17.08 21.07 -2.54
C GLU A 32 16.66 19.76 -3.22
N LEU A 33 17.57 19.14 -3.99
CA LEU A 33 17.30 17.85 -4.64
C LEU A 33 17.10 16.73 -3.62
N LEU A 34 17.87 16.77 -2.52
CA LEU A 34 17.70 15.85 -1.41
C LEU A 34 16.31 15.97 -0.80
N LEU A 35 15.85 17.20 -0.50
CA LEU A 35 14.52 17.45 0.06
C LEU A 35 13.41 16.88 -0.83
N TRP A 36 13.45 17.20 -2.13
CA TRP A 36 12.48 16.69 -3.10
C TRP A 36 12.51 15.16 -3.21
N SER A 37 13.70 14.56 -3.15
CA SER A 37 13.84 13.11 -3.19
C SER A 37 13.30 12.44 -1.92
N GLU A 38 13.50 13.05 -0.74
CA GLU A 38 12.95 12.53 0.52
C GLU A 38 11.43 12.66 0.61
N CYS A 39 10.80 13.59 -0.12
CA CYS A 39 9.34 13.58 -0.27
C CYS A 39 8.85 12.26 -0.90
N ALA A 40 9.59 11.69 -1.84
CA ALA A 40 9.26 10.37 -2.40
C ALA A 40 9.46 9.26 -1.35
N THR A 41 10.54 9.30 -0.55
CA THR A 41 10.73 8.36 0.58
C THR A 41 9.53 8.38 1.52
N LEU A 42 9.10 9.58 1.95
CA LEU A 42 7.96 9.75 2.84
C LEU A 42 6.67 9.22 2.21
N ALA A 43 6.41 9.55 0.95
CA ALA A 43 5.22 9.05 0.24
C ALA A 43 5.21 7.51 0.14
N GLY A 44 6.35 6.89 -0.13
CA GLY A 44 6.50 5.43 -0.15
C GLY A 44 6.20 4.79 1.20
N TRP A 45 6.68 5.38 2.30
CA TRP A 45 6.36 4.90 3.66
C TRP A 45 4.90 5.07 4.04
N LEU A 46 4.29 6.21 3.71
CA LEU A 46 2.86 6.42 3.97
C LEU A 46 2.01 5.42 3.18
N LEU A 47 2.35 5.17 1.91
CA LEU A 47 1.65 4.18 1.09
C LEU A 47 1.81 2.75 1.62
N ALA A 48 3.00 2.39 2.08
CA ALA A 48 3.25 1.12 2.75
C ALA A 48 2.41 1.00 4.03
N GLY A 49 2.40 2.04 4.87
CA GLY A 49 1.61 2.11 6.10
C GLY A 49 0.11 1.96 5.85
N LEU A 50 -0.43 2.64 4.84
CA LEU A 50 -1.83 2.52 4.44
C LEU A 50 -2.18 1.08 4.06
N ASN A 51 -1.33 0.42 3.26
CA ASN A 51 -1.56 -0.96 2.85
C ASN A 51 -1.44 -1.95 4.02
N LEU A 52 -0.47 -1.76 4.92
CA LEU A 52 -0.34 -2.58 6.12
C LEU A 52 -1.54 -2.41 7.06
N LEU A 53 -2.04 -1.18 7.22
CA LEU A 53 -3.24 -0.88 8.01
C LEU A 53 -4.48 -1.52 7.38
N ARG A 54 -4.61 -1.43 6.04
CA ARG A 54 -5.71 -2.04 5.28
C ARG A 54 -5.80 -3.55 5.52
N VAL A 55 -4.66 -4.25 5.57
CA VAL A 55 -4.62 -5.70 5.87
C VAL A 55 -5.23 -6.01 7.23
N GLY A 56 -5.03 -5.13 8.22
CA GLY A 56 -5.60 -5.25 9.57
C GLY A 56 -7.06 -4.83 9.67
N ARG A 57 -7.57 -4.05 8.71
CA ARG A 57 -8.92 -3.49 8.70
C ARG A 57 -9.71 -3.90 7.43
N PRO A 58 -9.99 -5.19 7.22
CA PRO A 58 -10.56 -5.69 5.97
C PRO A 58 -12.00 -5.21 5.68
N ALA A 59 -12.71 -4.67 6.67
CA ALA A 59 -14.05 -4.08 6.50
C ALA A 59 -14.01 -2.59 6.12
N ASP A 60 -12.86 -1.93 6.22
CA ASP A 60 -12.71 -0.50 5.94
C ASP A 60 -12.52 -0.28 4.42
N ARG A 61 -13.65 -0.09 3.73
CA ARG A 61 -13.67 0.12 2.27
C ARG A 61 -13.08 1.46 1.85
N ALA A 62 -13.21 2.49 2.67
CA ALA A 62 -12.62 3.80 2.39
C ALA A 62 -11.09 3.68 2.37
N LEU A 63 -10.52 3.04 3.39
CA LEU A 63 -9.09 2.74 3.44
C LEU A 63 -8.63 1.86 2.27
N ALA A 64 -9.47 0.91 1.83
CA ALA A 64 -9.17 0.09 0.66
C ALA A 64 -9.12 0.90 -0.64
N TRP A 65 -10.05 1.81 -0.88
CA TRP A 65 -10.02 2.71 -2.04
C TRP A 65 -8.85 3.68 -2.02
N VAL A 66 -8.54 4.27 -0.85
CA VAL A 66 -7.39 5.17 -0.69
C VAL A 66 -6.08 4.42 -0.97
N SER A 67 -5.94 3.22 -0.44
CA SER A 67 -4.77 2.37 -0.69
C SER A 67 -4.65 2.01 -2.18
N PHE A 68 -5.77 1.68 -2.84
CA PHE A 68 -5.78 1.39 -4.27
C PHE A 68 -5.34 2.60 -5.12
N ALA A 69 -5.92 3.77 -4.86
CA ALA A 69 -5.56 5.01 -5.57
C ALA A 69 -4.09 5.37 -5.35
N GLY A 70 -3.59 5.25 -4.11
CA GLY A 70 -2.18 5.47 -3.80
C GLY A 70 -1.26 4.50 -4.54
N CYS A 71 -1.62 3.22 -4.65
CA CYS A 71 -0.84 2.26 -5.43
C CYS A 71 -0.82 2.59 -6.93
N LEU A 72 -1.94 3.04 -7.51
CA LEU A 72 -1.95 3.48 -8.92
C LEU A 72 -1.08 4.72 -9.14
N ALA A 73 -1.11 5.70 -8.24
CA ALA A 73 -0.21 6.83 -8.29
C ALA A 73 1.26 6.39 -8.23
N TRP A 74 1.58 5.41 -7.37
CA TRP A 74 2.93 4.86 -7.26
C TRP A 74 3.39 4.11 -8.51
N VAL A 75 2.47 3.40 -9.19
CA VAL A 75 2.74 2.80 -10.51
C VAL A 75 3.19 3.86 -11.51
N VAL A 76 2.48 5.01 -11.56
CA VAL A 76 2.86 6.12 -12.44
C VAL A 76 4.26 6.64 -12.10
N VAL A 77 4.58 6.81 -10.81
CA VAL A 77 5.92 7.22 -10.36
C VAL A 77 6.98 6.20 -10.76
N ALA A 78 6.75 4.91 -10.59
CA ALA A 78 7.71 3.86 -10.96
C ALA A 78 7.98 3.82 -12.47
N VAL A 79 6.94 3.98 -13.29
CA VAL A 79 7.07 4.07 -14.75
C VAL A 79 7.80 5.36 -15.16
N ALA A 80 7.43 6.50 -14.58
CA ALA A 80 8.08 7.78 -14.86
C ALA A 80 9.57 7.73 -14.50
N PHE A 81 9.91 7.18 -13.33
CA PHE A 81 11.28 6.98 -12.89
C PHE A 81 12.08 6.16 -13.91
N GLY A 82 11.58 4.99 -14.32
CA GLY A 82 12.25 4.17 -15.32
C GLY A 82 12.52 4.94 -16.62
N ARG A 83 11.59 5.84 -17.04
CA ARG A 83 11.70 6.58 -18.30
C ARG A 83 12.75 7.66 -18.19
N LEU A 84 12.80 8.34 -17.04
CA LEU A 84 13.78 9.38 -16.75
C LEU A 84 15.21 8.85 -16.67
N ILE A 85 15.39 7.60 -16.24
CA ILE A 85 16.71 6.94 -16.23
C ILE A 85 17.01 6.14 -17.51
N GLU A 86 16.12 6.22 -18.51
CA GLU A 86 16.21 5.51 -19.79
C GLU A 86 16.38 3.98 -19.67
N ASN A 87 15.91 3.41 -18.56
CA ASN A 87 16.02 1.98 -18.25
C ASN A 87 14.75 1.46 -17.56
N MET A 88 13.81 0.96 -18.35
CA MET A 88 12.57 0.32 -17.86
C MET A 88 12.81 -0.94 -17.04
N LEU A 89 13.95 -1.59 -17.23
CA LEU A 89 14.30 -2.84 -16.56
C LEU A 89 15.21 -2.61 -15.36
N ASP A 90 15.40 -1.36 -14.95
CA ASP A 90 16.11 -1.06 -13.71
C ASP A 90 15.39 -1.72 -12.54
N PHE A 91 16.15 -2.47 -11.74
CA PHE A 91 15.65 -3.22 -10.61
C PHE A 91 14.79 -2.37 -9.66
N ARG A 92 15.17 -1.09 -9.44
CA ARG A 92 14.46 -0.17 -8.54
C ARG A 92 13.08 0.20 -9.09
N ALA A 93 12.99 0.44 -10.40
CA ALA A 93 11.73 0.72 -11.07
C ALA A 93 10.82 -0.51 -11.04
N LEU A 94 11.36 -1.67 -11.43
CA LEU A 94 10.63 -2.93 -11.52
C LEU A 94 10.08 -3.39 -10.18
N ILE A 95 10.88 -3.37 -9.11
CA ILE A 95 10.41 -3.84 -7.80
C ILE A 95 9.29 -2.95 -7.25
N ASN A 96 9.40 -1.62 -7.39
CA ASN A 96 8.34 -0.69 -6.98
C ASN A 96 7.06 -0.89 -7.79
N LEU A 97 7.20 -1.08 -9.11
CA LEU A 97 6.08 -1.34 -10.00
C LEU A 97 5.34 -2.62 -9.62
N ILE A 98 6.08 -3.73 -9.44
CA ILE A 98 5.49 -5.03 -9.08
C ILE A 98 4.80 -4.94 -7.72
N LEU A 99 5.44 -4.37 -6.71
CA LEU A 99 4.85 -4.22 -5.38
C LEU A 99 3.58 -3.38 -5.42
N ALA A 100 3.60 -2.25 -6.13
CA ALA A 100 2.44 -1.38 -6.25
C ALA A 100 1.27 -2.06 -6.99
N LEU A 101 1.54 -2.81 -8.07
CA LEU A 101 0.50 -3.56 -8.80
C LEU A 101 -0.13 -4.66 -7.94
N VAL A 102 0.69 -5.42 -7.20
CA VAL A 102 0.20 -6.47 -6.30
C VAL A 102 -0.65 -5.88 -5.18
N LEU A 103 -0.19 -4.80 -4.54
CA LEU A 103 -0.94 -4.10 -3.51
C LEU A 103 -2.20 -3.43 -4.05
N ALA A 104 -2.18 -2.91 -5.28
CA ALA A 104 -3.36 -2.38 -5.95
C ALA A 104 -4.41 -3.48 -6.14
N ALA A 105 -4.01 -4.65 -6.63
CA ALA A 105 -4.93 -5.78 -6.82
C ALA A 105 -5.59 -6.22 -5.49
N PHE A 106 -4.80 -6.30 -4.41
CA PHE A 106 -5.35 -6.62 -3.08
C PHE A 106 -6.27 -5.52 -2.54
N SER A 107 -5.90 -4.26 -2.72
CA SER A 107 -6.70 -3.10 -2.31
C SER A 107 -8.03 -3.03 -3.06
N LEU A 108 -8.01 -3.26 -4.37
CA LEU A 108 -9.21 -3.31 -5.21
C LEU A 108 -10.12 -4.46 -4.78
N ARG A 109 -9.57 -5.65 -4.54
CA ARG A 109 -10.36 -6.78 -4.04
C ARG A 109 -11.01 -6.46 -2.69
N ALA A 110 -10.28 -5.82 -1.78
CA ALA A 110 -10.82 -5.42 -0.47
C ALA A 110 -11.93 -4.36 -0.61
N ALA A 111 -11.75 -3.40 -1.52
CA ALA A 111 -12.76 -2.36 -1.79
C ALA A 111 -14.05 -2.95 -2.39
N LEU A 112 -13.93 -3.94 -3.28
CA LEU A 112 -15.06 -4.57 -3.96
C LEU A 112 -15.71 -5.71 -3.13
N GLY A 113 -15.01 -6.29 -2.16
CA GLY A 113 -15.51 -7.41 -1.35
C GLY A 113 -16.78 -7.03 -0.57
N LYS A 114 -17.83 -7.86 -0.62
CA LYS A 114 -19.09 -7.64 0.12
C LYS A 114 -18.79 -7.48 1.61
N ALA A 115 -19.28 -6.39 2.21
CA ALA A 115 -19.28 -6.21 3.66
C ALA A 115 -19.86 -7.48 4.28
N GLY A 116 -19.07 -8.14 5.15
CA GLY A 116 -19.55 -9.30 5.88
C GLY A 116 -20.90 -8.94 6.47
N GLN A 117 -21.91 -9.76 6.17
CA GLN A 117 -23.20 -9.66 6.83
C GLN A 117 -22.90 -9.63 8.32
N HIS A 118 -23.12 -8.46 8.94
CA HIS A 118 -23.26 -8.38 10.37
C HIS A 118 -24.52 -9.17 10.67
N LYS A 119 -24.35 -10.48 10.87
CA LYS A 119 -25.38 -11.35 11.38
C LYS A 119 -25.64 -10.82 12.78
N LEU A 120 -26.59 -9.89 12.88
CA LEU A 120 -27.11 -9.43 14.16
C LEU A 120 -27.39 -10.70 14.98
N PRO A 121 -26.99 -10.75 16.26
CA PRO A 121 -27.38 -11.85 17.12
C PRO A 121 -28.90 -12.00 17.00
N HIS A 122 -29.36 -13.19 16.62
CA HIS A 122 -30.78 -13.51 16.71
C HIS A 122 -31.21 -13.17 18.15
N PRO A 123 -32.25 -12.35 18.37
CA PRO A 123 -32.81 -12.23 19.71
C PRO A 123 -33.19 -13.63 20.15
N ALA A 124 -32.65 -14.03 21.30
CA ALA A 124 -32.92 -15.31 21.91
C ALA A 124 -34.43 -15.54 21.92
N GLN A 125 -34.88 -16.64 21.31
CA GLN A 125 -36.21 -17.15 21.57
C GLN A 125 -36.26 -17.49 23.06
N SER A 126 -36.83 -16.60 23.86
CA SER A 126 -37.21 -16.90 25.23
C SER A 126 -38.23 -18.04 25.16
N GLY A 127 -37.75 -19.23 25.50
CA GLY A 127 -38.58 -20.41 25.69
C GLY A 127 -39.73 -20.13 26.64
N GLY A 128 -40.83 -20.83 26.39
CA GLY A 128 -42.09 -20.62 27.08
C GLY A 128 -42.02 -20.78 28.59
N VAL A 129 -43.00 -20.16 29.22
CA VAL A 129 -43.56 -20.67 30.46
C VAL A 129 -45.04 -20.86 30.18
N ALA A 130 -45.43 -22.13 30.10
CA ALA A 130 -46.81 -22.55 30.25
C ALA A 130 -47.25 -22.29 31.69
N ALA A 131 -48.38 -21.62 31.86
CA ALA A 131 -49.30 -21.76 32.99
C ALA A 131 -50.65 -21.18 32.57
#